data_AF-A0A7V9E6G0-F1
#
_entry.id   AF-A0A7V9E6G0-F1
#
_cell.length_a   1.000
_cell.length_b   1.000
_cell.length_c   1.000
_cell.angle_alpha   90.00
_cell.angle_beta   90.00
_cell.angle_gamma   90.00
#
_symmetry.space_group_name_H-M   'P 1'
#
loop_
_entity.id
_entity.type
_entity.pdbx_description
1 polymer ?
#
loop_
_entity_poly.entity_id
_entity_poly.type
_entity_poly.pdbx_seq_one_letter_code
_entity_poly.pdbx_strand_id
1 'polypeptide(L)'
;MTLHIVLLPIFVLLGVSHVLLLRGERDVVAWIGRLAVLVFIAFYGALDAIAGIATGTIMVRSGAASDERRPEIQWLYGIGGDLATPGAWAFLVASVATSVVLLRRRGRVAVPGAVLLVSASVPFLDSHIYWPNGVVSMLVMAAGFGWLALLPANDCGSLPTASRVAVGGPR
;
A
#
# COMPACT_ATOMS: atom_id res chain seq x y z
N MET A 1 10.70 8.37 -17.55
CA MET A 1 9.94 9.60 -17.28
C MET A 1 8.43 9.35 -17.26
N THR A 2 7.77 9.07 -18.39
CA THR A 2 6.29 8.93 -18.46
C THR A 2 5.74 7.88 -17.51
N LEU A 3 6.44 6.75 -17.36
CA LEU A 3 6.06 5.68 -16.43
C LEU A 3 5.99 6.20 -14.97
N HIS A 4 7.00 6.92 -14.49
CA HIS A 4 7.04 7.45 -13.12
C HIS A 4 5.94 8.48 -12.84
N ILE A 5 5.62 9.33 -13.82
CA ILE A 5 4.47 10.26 -13.69
C ILE A 5 3.16 9.49 -13.43
N VAL A 6 2.99 8.32 -14.07
CA VAL A 6 1.83 7.45 -13.85
C VAL A 6 1.95 6.66 -12.54
N LEU A 7 3.15 6.33 -12.07
CA LEU A 7 3.34 5.62 -10.80
C LEU A 7 3.09 6.51 -9.57
N LEU A 8 3.34 7.81 -9.63
CA LEU A 8 3.05 8.72 -8.51
C LEU A 8 1.64 8.54 -7.91
N PRO A 9 0.55 8.60 -8.70
CA PRO A 9 -0.79 8.35 -8.15
C PRO A 9 -0.99 6.89 -7.72
N ILE A 10 -0.28 5.93 -8.31
CA ILE A 10 -0.35 4.52 -7.91
C ILE A 10 0.24 4.35 -6.50
N PHE A 11 1.40 4.95 -6.18
CA PHE A 11 1.96 4.88 -4.83
C PHE A 11 1.05 5.54 -3.79
N VAL A 12 0.44 6.67 -4.12
CA VAL A 12 -0.57 7.29 -3.24
C VAL A 12 -1.75 6.35 -3.05
N LEU A 13 -2.25 5.72 -4.11
CA LEU A 13 -3.35 4.77 -4.05
C LEU A 13 -3.02 3.59 -3.13
N LEU A 14 -1.82 3.01 -3.24
CA LEU A 14 -1.35 1.93 -2.36
C LEU A 14 -1.37 2.34 -0.88
N GLY A 15 -0.93 3.56 -0.57
CA GLY A 15 -1.02 4.10 0.79
C GLY A 15 -2.47 4.30 1.24
N VAL A 16 -3.30 4.92 0.41
CA VAL A 16 -4.71 5.17 0.70
C VAL A 16 -5.50 3.88 0.91
N SER A 17 -5.20 2.81 0.17
CA SER A 17 -5.81 1.49 0.36
C SER A 17 -5.67 0.98 1.80
N HIS A 18 -4.51 1.19 2.44
CA HIS A 18 -4.32 0.86 3.85
C HIS A 18 -5.21 1.73 4.76
N VAL A 19 -5.26 3.04 4.52
CA VAL A 19 -6.08 3.97 5.32
C VAL A 19 -7.56 3.60 5.26
N LEU A 20 -8.04 3.20 4.07
CA LEU A 20 -9.41 2.74 3.86
C LEU A 20 -9.69 1.43 4.60
N LEU A 21 -8.78 0.45 4.52
CA LEU A 21 -8.93 -0.83 5.23
C LEU A 21 -8.88 -0.67 6.75
N LEU A 22 -8.10 0.29 7.25
CA LEU A 22 -8.01 0.63 8.67
C LEU A 22 -9.14 1.57 9.13
N ARG A 23 -10.09 1.95 8.26
CA ARG A 23 -11.11 2.95 8.62
C ARG A 23 -12.00 2.46 9.77
N GLY A 24 -12.22 3.33 10.75
CA GLY A 24 -13.03 3.05 11.94
C GLY A 24 -12.26 2.43 13.10
N GLU A 25 -11.05 1.92 12.88
CA GLU A 25 -10.24 1.29 13.92
C GLU A 25 -9.46 2.34 14.73
N ARG A 26 -9.53 2.25 16.06
CA ARG A 26 -8.87 3.19 16.98
C ARG A 26 -7.69 2.58 17.74
N ASP A 27 -7.38 1.31 17.47
CA ASP A 27 -6.30 0.62 18.17
C ASP A 27 -4.91 1.20 17.81
N VAL A 28 -3.93 0.92 18.66
CA VAL A 28 -2.56 1.39 18.48
C VAL A 28 -1.96 0.84 17.19
N VAL A 29 -2.33 -0.40 16.80
CA VAL A 29 -1.82 -1.04 15.57
C VAL A 29 -2.31 -0.32 14.32
N ALA A 30 -3.58 0.08 14.25
CA ALA A 30 -4.09 0.89 13.14
C ALA A 30 -3.41 2.26 13.07
N TRP A 31 -3.09 2.87 14.21
CA TRP A 31 -2.31 4.12 14.23
C TRP A 31 -0.89 3.95 13.71
N ILE A 32 -0.20 2.88 14.11
CA ILE A 32 1.12 2.52 13.57
C ILE A 32 1.03 2.36 12.05
N GLY A 33 0.03 1.62 11.56
CA GLY A 33 -0.20 1.42 10.13
C GLY A 33 -0.40 2.74 9.38
N ARG A 34 -1.22 3.65 9.91
CA ARG A 34 -1.45 4.98 9.30
C ARG A 34 -0.19 5.84 9.27
N LEU A 35 0.58 5.85 10.36
CA LEU A 35 1.83 6.61 10.40
C LEU A 35 2.85 6.05 9.40
N ALA A 36 2.96 4.73 9.32
CA ALA A 36 3.78 4.05 8.32
C ALA A 36 3.33 4.38 6.88
N VAL A 37 2.02 4.46 6.60
CA VAL A 37 1.53 4.91 5.29
C VAL A 37 1.98 6.34 4.97
N LEU A 38 1.93 7.26 5.94
CA LEU A 38 2.39 8.64 5.72
C LEU A 38 3.88 8.68 5.35
N VAL A 39 4.70 7.92 6.07
CA VAL A 39 6.14 7.79 5.78
C VAL A 39 6.34 7.19 4.38
N PHE A 40 5.62 6.12 4.04
CA PHE A 40 5.69 5.52 2.70
C PHE A 40 5.35 6.53 1.61
N ILE A 41 4.19 7.21 1.68
CA ILE A 41 3.77 8.16 0.64
C ILE A 41 4.80 9.27 0.46
N ALA A 42 5.32 9.83 1.57
CA ALA A 42 6.28 10.92 1.53
C ALA A 42 7.61 10.47 0.89
N PHE A 43 8.19 9.38 1.38
CA PHE A 43 9.51 8.92 0.94
C PHE A 43 9.48 8.27 -0.45
N TYR A 44 8.49 7.42 -0.73
CA TYR A 44 8.38 6.75 -2.03
C TYR A 44 7.94 7.72 -3.13
N GLY A 45 7.11 8.73 -2.81
CA GLY A 45 6.79 9.82 -3.73
C GLY A 45 8.01 10.69 -4.06
N ALA A 46 8.82 11.04 -3.05
CA ALA A 46 10.06 11.79 -3.26
C ALA A 46 11.10 10.99 -4.07
N LEU A 47 11.27 9.70 -3.75
CA LEU A 47 12.07 8.76 -4.54
C LEU A 47 11.66 8.82 -6.02
N ASP A 48 10.39 8.65 -6.32
CA ASP A 48 9.91 8.51 -7.70
C ASP A 48 10.07 9.82 -8.50
N ALA A 49 9.87 10.97 -7.83
CA ALA A 49 10.15 12.27 -8.41
C ALA A 49 11.64 12.47 -8.73
N ILE A 50 12.54 12.06 -7.85
CA ILE A 50 13.99 12.24 -8.00
C ILE A 50 14.57 11.19 -8.97
N ALA A 51 14.46 9.90 -8.62
CA ALA A 51 15.08 8.81 -9.36
C ALA A 51 14.36 8.48 -10.67
N GLY A 52 13.09 8.85 -10.82
CA GLY A 52 12.29 8.54 -12.01
C GLY A 52 12.04 9.72 -12.94
N ILE A 53 11.54 10.84 -12.41
CA ILE A 53 11.18 12.02 -13.20
C ILE A 53 12.42 12.88 -13.50
N ALA A 54 13.24 13.21 -12.49
CA ALA A 54 14.40 14.09 -12.69
C ALA A 54 15.47 13.42 -13.57
N THR A 55 15.85 12.17 -13.26
CA THR A 55 16.79 11.39 -14.09
C THR A 55 16.28 11.23 -15.53
N GLY A 56 14.99 10.89 -15.70
CA GLY A 56 14.37 10.74 -17.00
C GLY A 56 14.35 12.04 -17.80
N THR A 57 14.16 13.18 -17.12
CA THR A 57 14.22 14.50 -17.76
C THR A 57 15.64 14.82 -18.24
N ILE A 58 16.66 14.55 -17.42
CA ILE A 58 18.07 14.74 -17.79
C ILE A 58 18.42 13.85 -19.00
N MET A 59 18.02 12.58 -18.99
CA MET A 59 18.25 11.65 -20.11
C MET A 59 17.65 12.16 -21.42
N VAL A 60 16.38 12.57 -21.41
CA VAL A 60 15.69 13.09 -22.60
C VAL A 60 16.31 14.41 -23.08
N ARG A 61 16.58 15.35 -22.17
CA ARG A 61 17.12 16.67 -22.53
C ARG A 61 18.56 16.63 -23.02
N SER A 62 19.36 15.68 -22.52
CA SER A 62 20.75 15.52 -22.92
C SER A 62 20.95 14.66 -24.16
N GLY A 63 19.89 14.00 -24.66
CA GLY A 63 19.97 13.07 -25.79
C GLY A 63 20.85 11.83 -25.51
N ALA A 64 21.07 11.49 -24.23
CA ALA A 64 21.93 10.39 -23.85
C ALA A 64 21.33 9.04 -24.24
N ALA A 65 22.16 8.14 -24.76
CA ALA A 65 21.76 6.74 -24.97
C ALA A 65 21.81 5.91 -23.67
N SER A 66 22.65 6.28 -22.70
CA SER A 66 22.76 5.62 -21.40
C SER A 66 23.10 6.60 -20.26
N ASP A 67 22.85 6.16 -19.04
CA ASP A 67 23.11 6.83 -17.77
C ASP A 67 24.52 6.55 -17.19
N GLU A 68 25.19 5.50 -17.66
CA GLU A 68 26.47 4.99 -17.14
C GLU A 68 27.61 6.01 -17.06
N ARG A 69 27.57 7.09 -17.86
CA ARG A 69 28.64 8.10 -17.92
C ARG A 69 28.23 9.46 -17.35
N ARG A 70 27.16 9.52 -16.56
CA ARG A 70 26.65 10.79 -15.99
C ARG A 70 26.66 10.79 -14.47
N PRO A 71 27.63 11.46 -13.83
CA PRO A 71 27.71 11.50 -12.37
C PRO A 71 26.47 12.12 -11.73
N GLU A 72 25.79 13.05 -12.42
CA GLU A 72 24.59 13.70 -11.90
C GLU A 72 23.43 12.71 -11.75
N ILE A 73 23.29 11.76 -12.67
CA ILE A 73 22.26 10.72 -12.60
C ILE A 73 22.58 9.74 -11.46
N GLN A 74 23.85 9.37 -11.30
CA GLN A 74 24.28 8.49 -10.21
C GLN A 74 24.04 9.14 -8.82
N TRP A 75 24.24 10.45 -8.69
CA TRP A 75 23.90 11.18 -7.45
C TRP A 75 22.39 11.15 -7.17
N LEU A 76 21.55 11.33 -8.18
CA LEU A 76 20.09 11.22 -8.03
C LEU A 76 19.66 9.80 -7.65
N TYR A 77 20.30 8.77 -8.19
CA TYR A 77 20.05 7.39 -7.77
C TYR A 77 20.51 7.12 -6.33
N GLY A 78 21.63 7.69 -5.89
CA GLY A 78 22.05 7.62 -4.49
C GLY A 78 21.00 8.20 -3.54
N ILE A 79 20.54 9.43 -3.81
CA ILE A 79 19.46 10.07 -3.03
C ILE A 79 18.17 9.25 -3.10
N GLY A 80 17.84 8.73 -4.28
CA GLY A 80 16.72 7.82 -4.46
C GLY A 80 16.83 6.60 -3.54
N GLY A 81 17.97 5.92 -3.53
CA GLY A 81 18.24 4.78 -2.65
C GLY A 81 18.03 5.11 -1.17
N ASP A 82 18.56 6.23 -0.70
CA ASP A 82 18.42 6.70 0.68
C ASP A 82 16.96 6.95 1.08
N LEU A 83 16.12 7.35 0.12
CA LEU A 83 14.67 7.54 0.32
C LEU A 83 13.89 6.22 0.18
N ALA A 84 14.34 5.31 -0.69
CA ALA A 84 13.68 4.05 -0.95
C ALA A 84 13.64 3.17 0.30
N THR A 85 14.75 3.05 1.02
CA THR A 85 14.85 2.18 2.20
C THR A 85 13.80 2.48 3.28
N PRO A 86 13.73 3.69 3.85
CA PRO A 86 12.71 4.00 4.85
C PRO A 86 11.29 3.91 4.29
N GLY A 87 11.06 4.29 3.03
CA GLY A 87 9.74 4.17 2.38
C GLY A 87 9.29 2.71 2.25
N ALA A 88 10.18 1.81 1.82
CA ALA A 88 9.90 0.38 1.67
C ALA A 88 9.63 -0.30 3.02
N TRP A 89 10.44 0.01 4.04
CA TRP A 89 10.20 -0.49 5.39
C TRP A 89 8.87 0.01 5.95
N ALA A 90 8.55 1.28 5.75
CA ALA A 90 7.26 1.84 6.16
C ALA A 90 6.10 1.13 5.44
N PHE A 91 6.22 0.83 4.15
CA PHE A 91 5.20 0.07 3.42
C PHE A 91 4.97 -1.34 3.98
N LEU A 92 6.06 -2.06 4.31
CA LEU A 92 5.98 -3.37 4.95
C LEU A 92 5.31 -3.28 6.33
N VAL A 93 5.68 -2.29 7.15
CA VAL A 93 5.07 -2.07 8.47
C VAL A 93 3.58 -1.79 8.34
N ALA A 94 3.18 -0.94 7.38
CA ALA A 94 1.77 -0.68 7.09
C ALA A 94 1.03 -1.96 6.68
N SER A 95 1.63 -2.77 5.81
CA SER A 95 1.07 -4.04 5.32
C SER A 95 0.84 -5.04 6.45
N VAL A 96 1.81 -5.18 7.35
CA VAL A 96 1.72 -6.05 8.54
C VAL A 96 0.66 -5.52 9.51
N ALA A 97 0.67 -4.22 9.82
CA ALA A 97 -0.30 -3.61 10.73
C ALA A 97 -1.74 -3.79 10.23
N THR A 98 -2.00 -3.47 8.96
CA THR A 98 -3.32 -3.68 8.32
C THR A 98 -3.73 -5.14 8.34
N SER A 99 -2.81 -6.06 8.04
CA SER A 99 -3.07 -7.50 8.10
C SER A 99 -3.45 -7.95 9.50
N VAL A 100 -2.73 -7.52 10.54
CA VAL A 100 -3.02 -7.85 11.94
C VAL A 100 -4.39 -7.34 12.36
N VAL A 101 -4.71 -6.09 12.03
CA VAL A 101 -6.02 -5.47 12.35
C VAL A 101 -7.16 -6.24 11.69
N LEU A 102 -7.03 -6.56 10.40
CA LEU A 102 -8.07 -7.29 9.68
C LEU A 102 -8.17 -8.77 10.10
N LEU A 103 -7.07 -9.41 10.44
CA LEU A 103 -7.08 -10.76 11.02
C LEU A 103 -7.80 -10.79 12.37
N ARG A 104 -7.60 -9.79 13.23
CA ARG A 104 -8.32 -9.67 14.50
C ARG A 104 -9.81 -9.43 14.29
N ARG A 105 -10.19 -8.62 13.31
CA ARG A 105 -11.59 -8.23 13.05
C ARG A 105 -12.38 -9.27 12.26
N ARG A 106 -11.76 -9.90 11.27
CA ARG A 106 -12.41 -10.82 10.33
C ARG A 106 -12.06 -12.28 10.59
N GLY A 107 -11.03 -12.56 11.39
CA GLY A 107 -10.59 -13.92 11.68
C GLY A 107 -9.85 -14.56 10.49
N ARG A 108 -9.90 -15.89 10.41
CA ARG A 108 -9.08 -16.70 9.47
C ARG A 108 -9.38 -16.45 8.00
N VAL A 109 -10.56 -15.90 7.66
CA VAL A 109 -10.92 -15.57 6.26
C VAL A 109 -10.05 -14.45 5.67
N ALA A 110 -9.39 -13.64 6.51
CA ALA A 110 -8.45 -12.62 6.07
C ALA A 110 -7.03 -13.14 5.79
N VAL A 111 -6.71 -14.40 6.16
CA VAL A 111 -5.37 -14.96 6.00
C VAL A 111 -4.85 -14.93 4.55
N PRO A 112 -5.62 -15.33 3.51
CA PRO A 112 -5.11 -15.30 2.14
C PRO A 112 -4.70 -13.88 1.71
N GLY A 113 -5.58 -12.89 1.92
CA GLY A 113 -5.29 -11.50 1.57
C GLY A 113 -4.13 -10.91 2.36
N ALA A 114 -4.01 -11.23 3.64
CA ALA A 114 -2.89 -10.81 4.49
C ALA A 114 -1.55 -11.39 4.01
N VAL A 115 -1.51 -12.69 3.67
CA VAL A 115 -0.32 -13.34 3.15
C VAL A 115 0.10 -12.72 1.83
N LEU A 116 -0.84 -12.51 0.89
CA LEU A 116 -0.55 -11.86 -0.39
C LEU A 116 0.01 -10.46 -0.19
N LEU A 117 -0.63 -9.64 0.65
CA LEU A 117 -0.21 -8.26 0.90
C LEU A 117 1.19 -8.18 1.52
N VAL A 118 1.45 -8.95 2.59
CA VAL A 118 2.75 -8.93 3.28
C VAL A 118 3.85 -9.50 2.38
N SER A 119 3.63 -10.65 1.74
CA SER A 119 4.64 -11.25 0.88
C SER A 119 5.01 -10.36 -0.31
N ALA A 120 4.03 -9.69 -0.93
CA ALA A 120 4.29 -8.78 -2.04
C ALA A 120 4.92 -7.44 -1.63
N SER A 121 4.90 -7.10 -0.33
CA SER A 121 5.63 -5.94 0.18
C SER A 121 7.12 -6.20 0.40
N VAL A 122 7.54 -7.46 0.56
CA VAL A 122 8.96 -7.81 0.79
C VAL A 122 9.88 -7.44 -0.39
N PRO A 123 9.50 -7.67 -1.66
CA PRO A 123 10.32 -7.26 -2.81
C PRO A 123 10.70 -5.77 -2.84
N PHE A 124 9.94 -4.89 -2.18
CA PHE A 124 10.29 -3.47 -2.09
C PHE A 124 11.57 -3.23 -1.27
N LEU A 125 11.96 -4.17 -0.41
CA LEU A 125 13.14 -4.05 0.46
C LEU A 125 14.46 -4.34 -0.29
N ASP A 126 14.44 -5.31 -1.20
CA ASP A 126 15.66 -5.93 -1.73
C ASP A 126 16.01 -5.49 -3.14
N SER A 127 15.07 -4.89 -3.88
CA SER A 127 15.33 -4.57 -5.28
C SER A 127 14.50 -3.40 -5.76
N HIS A 128 15.19 -2.49 -6.44
CA HIS A 128 14.60 -1.57 -7.39
C HIS A 128 13.51 -2.32 -8.17
N ILE A 129 12.29 -1.77 -8.14
CA ILE A 129 11.07 -2.28 -8.78
C ILE A 129 11.29 -2.26 -10.30
N TYR A 130 12.17 -3.14 -10.77
CA TYR A 130 12.43 -3.35 -12.17
C TYR A 130 11.46 -4.40 -12.66
N TRP A 131 11.10 -4.22 -13.92
CA TRP A 131 10.39 -5.24 -14.64
C TRP A 131 11.25 -6.53 -14.67
N PRO A 132 10.67 -7.72 -14.43
CA PRO A 132 9.25 -8.02 -14.25
C PRO A 132 8.76 -8.04 -12.79
N ASN A 133 9.67 -8.13 -11.82
CA ASN A 133 9.36 -8.35 -10.40
C ASN A 133 8.44 -7.27 -9.81
N GLY A 134 8.64 -6.02 -10.24
CA GLY A 134 7.81 -4.90 -9.80
C GLY A 134 6.34 -5.05 -10.20
N VAL A 135 6.07 -5.41 -11.45
CA VAL A 135 4.71 -5.58 -11.97
C VAL A 135 4.00 -6.73 -11.26
N VAL A 136 4.70 -7.86 -11.08
CA VAL A 136 4.17 -9.01 -10.36
C VAL A 136 3.80 -8.63 -8.92
N SER A 137 4.69 -7.91 -8.23
CA SER A 137 4.44 -7.45 -6.86
C SER A 137 3.20 -6.55 -6.76
N MET A 138 3.02 -5.63 -7.71
CA MET A 138 1.83 -4.75 -7.77
C MET A 138 0.54 -5.54 -7.99
N LEU A 139 0.54 -6.54 -8.87
CA LEU A 139 -0.63 -7.39 -9.11
C LEU A 139 -0.98 -8.23 -7.87
N VAL A 140 0.02 -8.79 -7.19
CA VAL A 140 -0.19 -9.54 -5.95
C VAL A 140 -0.69 -8.64 -4.83
N MET A 141 -0.16 -7.42 -4.70
CA MET A 141 -0.67 -6.40 -3.77
C MET A 141 -2.13 -6.03 -4.08
N ALA A 142 -2.47 -5.79 -5.34
CA ALA A 142 -3.84 -5.49 -5.75
C ALA A 142 -4.79 -6.63 -5.39
N ALA A 143 -4.39 -7.88 -5.61
CA ALA A 143 -5.15 -9.06 -5.20
C ALA A 143 -5.30 -9.15 -3.67
N GLY A 144 -4.23 -8.88 -2.91
CA GLY A 144 -4.25 -8.84 -1.45
C GLY A 144 -5.20 -7.79 -0.88
N PHE A 145 -5.10 -6.54 -1.36
CA PHE A 145 -6.03 -5.47 -0.99
C PHE A 145 -7.46 -5.79 -1.40
N GLY A 146 -7.67 -6.25 -2.63
CA GLY A 146 -8.99 -6.62 -3.14
C GLY A 146 -9.64 -7.70 -2.29
N TRP A 147 -8.89 -8.76 -1.96
CA TRP A 147 -9.36 -9.81 -1.07
C TRP A 147 -9.80 -9.25 0.28
N LEU A 148 -8.94 -8.47 0.93
CA LEU A 148 -9.20 -7.89 2.25
C LEU A 148 -10.38 -6.89 2.25
N ALA A 149 -10.55 -6.14 1.16
CA ALA A 149 -11.61 -5.15 1.01
C ALA A 149 -12.99 -5.79 0.74
N LEU A 150 -13.03 -6.90 0.01
CA LEU A 150 -14.27 -7.58 -0.39
C LEU A 150 -14.86 -8.48 0.70
N LEU A 151 -14.14 -8.72 1.80
CA LEU A 151 -14.68 -9.49 2.91
C LEU A 151 -15.95 -8.81 3.49
N PRO A 152 -17.05 -9.55 3.72
CA PRO A 152 -18.26 -9.01 4.35
C PRO A 152 -17.96 -8.48 5.75
N ALA A 153 -18.44 -7.27 6.07
CA ALA A 153 -18.36 -6.75 7.43
C ALA A 153 -19.05 -7.75 8.36
N ASN A 154 -18.34 -8.22 9.38
CA ASN A 154 -18.98 -8.99 10.44
C ASN A 154 -19.85 -7.97 11.20
N ASP A 155 -21.13 -7.89 10.84
CA ASP A 155 -22.13 -7.09 11.57
C ASP A 155 -22.34 -7.72 12.94
N CYS A 156 -21.42 -7.44 13.87
CA CYS A 156 -21.60 -7.77 15.27
C CYS A 156 -22.52 -6.71 15.87
N GLY A 157 -23.83 -6.83 15.64
CA GLY A 157 -24.83 -5.99 16.32
C GLY A 157 -26.08 -5.59 15.55
N SER A 158 -26.73 -6.49 14.80
CA SER A 158 -28.18 -6.38 14.62
C SER A 158 -28.85 -7.31 15.63
N LEU A 159 -29.25 -6.74 16.78
CA LEU A 159 -30.22 -7.42 17.64
C LEU A 159 -31.46 -7.75 16.79
N PRO A 160 -32.03 -8.96 16.88
CA PRO A 160 -33.26 -9.27 16.17
C PRO A 160 -34.31 -8.26 16.57
N THR A 161 -34.80 -7.48 15.60
CA THR A 161 -35.95 -6.60 15.76
C THR A 161 -37.08 -7.44 16.34
N ALA A 162 -37.36 -7.25 17.62
CA ALA A 162 -38.42 -7.97 18.30
C ALA A 162 -39.71 -7.80 17.51
N SER A 163 -40.14 -8.91 16.94
CA SER A 163 -41.48 -9.15 16.43
C SER A 163 -42.50 -8.38 17.28
N ARG A 164 -43.25 -7.48 16.65
CA ARG A 164 -44.44 -6.88 17.26
C ARG A 164 -45.33 -8.02 17.73
N VAL A 165 -45.36 -8.24 19.03
CA VAL A 165 -46.34 -9.10 19.69
C VAL A 165 -47.71 -8.58 19.27
N ALA A 166 -48.43 -9.43 18.55
CA ALA A 166 -49.83 -9.26 18.25
C ALA A 166 -50.60 -9.07 19.57
N VAL A 167 -51.12 -7.87 19.79
CA VAL A 167 -52.20 -7.67 20.76
C VAL A 167 -53.50 -8.03 20.03
N GLY A 168 -53.73 -9.34 19.93
CA GLY A 168 -55.06 -9.91 19.75
C GLY A 168 -55.51 -10.45 21.10
N GLY A 169 -56.60 -9.90 21.64
CA GLY A 169 -57.25 -10.38 22.85
C GLY A 169 -58.41 -9.48 23.28
N PRO A 170 -59.45 -10.00 23.95
CA PRO A 170 -60.77 -10.15 23.32
C PRO A 170 -61.91 -9.37 23.98
N ARG A 171 -62.98 -9.21 23.17
CA ARG A 171 -64.41 -8.97 23.45
C ARG A 171 -64.96 -7.71 22.81
#